data_AF-A0A929CLB2-F1
#
_entry.id   AF-A0A929CLB2-F1
#
_cell.length_a   1.000
_cell.length_b   1.000
_cell.length_c   1.000
_cell.angle_alpha   90.00
_cell.angle_beta   90.00
_cell.angle_gamma   90.00
#
_symmetry.space_group_name_H-M   'P 1'
#
loop_
_entity.id
_entity.type
_entity.pdbx_description
1 polymer ?
#
loop_
_entity_poly.entity_id
_entity_poly.type
_entity_poly.pdbx_seq_one_letter_code
_entity_poly.pdbx_strand_id
1 'polypeptide(L)'
;MLFKFLKYLQPTNYFSLSKNNGDLIFPVIEELPAAILEQLEEDNSYNSKIAKQYDLSWQALHKGYIGTIETYKTIEGLPLEDEYHFIRKYFNVAWVFYVLIVRLLSFKNPFKECFAWFKTRGVKRSQYLKYPIQYNSWDTFESQLLNEHPKVSVIIPTLNRYAYLKDVLQDLEQQDYKNFEVIIVDQSEPFQENFHTSFELDLQVIHQEEKALWLARNTAIKESKGEYLLFFDDD
;
A
#
# COMPACT_ATOMS: atom_id res chain seq x y z
N MET A 1 -5.46 17.72 -3.45
CA MET A 1 -5.53 17.07 -2.13
C MET A 1 -6.79 17.54 -1.44
N LEU A 2 -7.56 16.62 -0.84
CA LEU A 2 -8.82 16.91 -0.15
C LEU A 2 -8.63 17.93 1.00
N PHE A 3 -7.58 17.75 1.80
CA PHE A 3 -7.18 18.65 2.88
C PHE A 3 -5.85 19.31 2.53
N LYS A 4 -5.81 20.65 2.55
CA LYS A 4 -4.63 21.42 2.15
C LYS A 4 -3.48 21.29 3.15
N PHE A 5 -3.76 20.98 4.42
CA PHE A 5 -2.72 20.85 5.44
C PHE A 5 -1.83 19.62 5.25
N LEU A 6 -2.29 18.61 4.51
CA LEU A 6 -1.47 17.44 4.14
C LEU A 6 -0.15 17.80 3.46
N LYS A 7 -0.11 18.91 2.72
CA LYS A 7 1.10 19.38 2.03
C LYS A 7 2.30 19.65 2.95
N TYR A 8 2.04 19.87 4.24
CA TYR A 8 3.08 20.12 5.24
C TYR A 8 3.58 18.83 5.89
N LEU A 9 2.86 17.72 5.73
CA LEU A 9 3.07 16.49 6.48
C LEU A 9 3.58 15.34 5.62
N GLN A 10 3.28 15.36 4.32
CA GLN A 10 3.68 14.30 3.40
C GLN A 10 4.25 14.90 2.11
N PRO A 11 5.24 14.24 1.47
CA PRO A 11 5.68 14.61 0.14
C PRO A 11 4.49 14.55 -0.81
N THR A 12 4.18 15.69 -1.44
CA THR A 12 2.86 15.97 -2.01
C THR A 12 2.47 15.08 -3.19
N ASN A 13 3.43 14.44 -3.86
CA ASN A 13 3.19 13.84 -5.18
C ASN A 13 2.38 12.54 -5.13
N TYR A 14 2.56 11.70 -4.10
CA TYR A 14 1.91 10.39 -4.04
C TYR A 14 0.41 10.47 -3.77
N PHE A 15 -0.05 11.44 -2.96
CA PHE A 15 -1.47 11.63 -2.62
C PHE A 15 -2.17 12.68 -3.48
N SER A 16 -1.47 13.21 -4.48
CA SER A 16 -2.02 14.07 -5.53
C SER A 16 -2.00 13.38 -6.89
N LEU A 17 -1.85 12.06 -6.94
CA LEU A 17 -1.95 11.32 -8.19
C LEU A 17 -3.37 11.50 -8.76
N SER A 18 -3.41 11.90 -10.03
CA SER A 18 -4.62 11.94 -10.82
C SER A 18 -4.74 10.66 -11.62
N LYS A 19 -5.99 10.25 -11.89
CA LYS A 19 -6.31 9.26 -12.91
C LYS A 19 -5.90 9.78 -14.29
N ASN A 20 -5.83 8.89 -15.28
CA ASN A 20 -5.46 9.24 -16.66
C ASN A 20 -6.37 10.31 -17.30
N ASN A 21 -7.61 10.42 -16.83
CA ASN A 21 -8.58 11.43 -17.27
C ASN A 21 -8.45 12.79 -16.55
N GLY A 22 -7.49 12.94 -15.63
CA GLY A 22 -7.23 14.15 -14.84
C GLY A 22 -7.97 14.20 -13.49
N ASP A 23 -8.96 13.35 -13.28
CA ASP A 23 -9.71 13.30 -12.02
C ASP A 23 -8.84 12.83 -10.85
N LEU A 24 -9.26 13.14 -9.63
CA LEU A 24 -8.57 12.65 -8.43
C LEU A 24 -8.91 11.18 -8.18
N ILE A 25 -8.15 10.53 -7.29
CA ILE A 25 -8.39 9.15 -6.88
C ILE A 25 -9.45 8.99 -5.78
N PHE A 26 -9.95 10.10 -5.22
CA PHE A 26 -10.85 10.11 -4.07
C PHE A 26 -12.32 9.93 -4.50
N PRO A 27 -13.03 8.89 -4.02
CA PRO A 27 -14.40 8.59 -4.41
C PRO A 27 -15.39 9.66 -3.93
N VAL A 28 -16.38 9.97 -4.77
CA VAL A 28 -17.55 10.76 -4.37
C VAL A 28 -18.44 9.91 -3.47
N ILE A 29 -18.82 10.44 -2.31
CA ILE A 29 -19.44 9.64 -1.23
C ILE A 29 -20.86 9.23 -1.57
N GLU A 30 -21.58 10.08 -2.30
CA GLU A 30 -22.95 9.85 -2.75
C GLU A 30 -23.07 8.62 -3.66
N GLU A 31 -21.98 8.27 -4.35
CA GLU A 31 -21.92 7.15 -5.30
C GLU A 31 -21.35 5.87 -4.66
N LEU A 32 -20.93 5.91 -3.39
CA LEU A 32 -20.42 4.73 -2.73
C LEU A 32 -21.54 3.71 -2.44
N PRO A 33 -21.28 2.41 -2.66
CA PRO A 33 -22.23 1.37 -2.25
C PRO A 33 -22.52 1.45 -0.75
N ALA A 34 -23.79 1.25 -0.37
CA ALA A 34 -24.23 1.29 1.03
C ALA A 34 -23.40 0.38 1.95
N ALA A 35 -23.07 -0.84 1.47
CA ALA A 35 -22.25 -1.80 2.20
C ALA A 35 -20.82 -1.30 2.50
N ILE A 36 -20.29 -0.36 1.71
CA ILE A 36 -19.00 0.28 1.97
C ILE A 36 -19.18 1.46 2.92
N LEU A 37 -20.20 2.28 2.72
CA LEU A 37 -20.50 3.44 3.58
C LEU A 37 -20.71 3.05 5.05
N GLU A 38 -21.41 1.94 5.31
CA GLU A 38 -21.63 1.40 6.65
C GLU A 38 -20.33 1.01 7.38
N GLN A 39 -19.25 0.78 6.63
CA GLN A 39 -17.94 0.45 7.18
C GLN A 39 -17.06 1.69 7.42
N LEU A 40 -17.54 2.90 7.10
CA LEU A 40 -16.82 4.15 7.32
C LEU A 40 -17.30 4.83 8.61
N GLU A 41 -16.41 5.59 9.25
CA GLU A 41 -16.71 6.27 10.52
C GLU A 41 -17.11 7.72 10.24
N GLU A 42 -18.40 8.02 10.29
CA GLU A 42 -18.88 9.40 10.15
C GLU A 42 -18.47 10.25 11.35
N ASP A 43 -17.78 11.35 11.09
CA ASP A 43 -17.38 12.32 12.11
C ASP A 43 -18.25 13.57 12.03
N ASN A 44 -19.23 13.63 12.93
CA ASN A 44 -20.16 14.75 12.98
C ASN A 44 -19.57 16.05 13.55
N SER A 45 -18.34 16.02 14.07
CA SER A 45 -17.70 17.19 14.70
C SER A 45 -16.98 18.12 13.73
N TYR A 46 -16.89 17.77 12.44
CA TYR A 46 -16.52 18.73 11.38
C TYR A 46 -17.60 19.82 11.21
N ASN A 47 -17.18 21.06 10.92
CA ASN A 47 -18.11 22.18 10.75
C ASN A 47 -18.81 22.16 9.38
N SER A 48 -18.10 21.79 8.32
CA SER A 48 -18.65 21.78 6.96
C SER A 48 -19.06 20.38 6.51
N LYS A 49 -20.17 20.30 5.76
CA LYS A 49 -20.63 19.04 5.15
C LYS A 49 -19.58 18.47 4.18
N ILE A 50 -18.91 19.34 3.43
CA ILE A 50 -17.87 18.95 2.47
C ILE A 50 -16.67 18.34 3.18
N ALA A 51 -16.23 18.89 4.32
CA ALA A 51 -15.14 18.28 5.10
C ALA A 51 -15.52 16.88 5.59
N LYS A 52 -16.77 16.63 5.99
CA LYS A 52 -17.26 15.29 6.34
C LYS A 52 -17.17 14.33 5.15
N GLN A 53 -17.63 14.74 3.98
CA GLN A 53 -17.56 13.93 2.76
C GLN A 53 -16.10 13.64 2.36
N TYR A 54 -15.22 14.63 2.46
CA TYR A 54 -13.80 14.44 2.17
C TYR A 54 -13.11 13.52 3.19
N ASP A 55 -13.48 13.62 4.47
CA ASP A 55 -13.00 12.70 5.50
C ASP A 55 -13.43 11.26 5.24
N LEU A 56 -14.70 11.03 4.89
CA LEU A 56 -15.18 9.71 4.49
C LEU A 56 -14.47 9.20 3.23
N SER A 57 -14.17 10.08 2.27
CA SER A 57 -13.51 9.71 1.01
C SER A 57 -12.05 9.34 1.25
N TRP A 58 -11.40 10.06 2.15
CA TRP A 58 -10.08 9.73 2.67
C TRP A 58 -10.08 8.35 3.34
N GLN A 59 -11.06 8.08 4.22
CA GLN A 59 -11.20 6.78 4.86
C GLN A 59 -11.44 5.66 3.84
N ALA A 60 -12.36 5.83 2.88
CA ALA A 60 -12.66 4.83 1.87
C ALA A 60 -11.39 4.40 1.11
N LEU A 61 -10.63 5.36 0.58
CA LEU A 61 -9.40 5.08 -0.15
C LEU A 61 -8.38 4.32 0.73
N HIS A 62 -8.13 4.81 1.94
CA HIS A 62 -7.10 4.27 2.82
C HIS A 62 -7.49 2.95 3.50
N LYS A 63 -8.79 2.68 3.64
CA LYS A 63 -9.32 1.41 4.14
C LYS A 63 -9.42 0.35 3.03
N GLY A 64 -8.96 0.65 1.82
CA GLY A 64 -8.85 -0.31 0.71
C GLY A 64 -10.07 -0.37 -0.19
N TYR A 65 -10.75 0.75 -0.42
CA TYR A 65 -11.81 0.79 -1.43
C TYR A 65 -11.24 0.62 -2.85
N ILE A 66 -11.73 -0.37 -3.61
CA ILE A 66 -11.24 -0.71 -4.96
C ILE A 66 -12.27 -0.52 -6.08
N GLY A 67 -13.40 0.12 -5.81
CA GLY A 67 -14.47 0.30 -6.81
C GLY A 67 -14.17 1.37 -7.87
N THR A 68 -14.97 1.38 -8.94
CA THR A 68 -14.76 2.21 -10.15
C THR A 68 -15.71 3.41 -10.26
N ILE A 69 -16.28 3.85 -9.13
CA ILE A 69 -17.24 4.95 -9.08
C ILE A 69 -16.63 6.30 -9.45
N GLU A 70 -17.49 7.31 -9.60
CA GLU A 70 -17.05 8.69 -9.84
C GLU A 70 -16.16 9.19 -8.70
N THR A 71 -15.13 9.93 -9.08
CA THR A 71 -14.18 10.55 -8.16
C THR A 71 -14.18 12.06 -8.33
N TYR A 72 -13.73 12.78 -7.30
CA TYR A 72 -13.73 14.23 -7.35
C TYR A 72 -12.83 14.76 -8.47
N LYS A 73 -13.36 15.70 -9.27
CA LYS A 73 -12.62 16.38 -10.34
C LYS A 73 -11.84 17.59 -9.80
N THR A 74 -12.49 18.32 -8.89
CA THR A 74 -11.94 19.51 -8.25
C THR A 74 -12.19 19.46 -6.75
N ILE A 75 -11.36 20.16 -5.99
CA ILE A 75 -11.45 20.25 -4.53
C ILE A 75 -11.85 21.65 -4.13
N GLU A 76 -12.89 21.75 -3.30
CA GLU A 76 -13.32 23.00 -2.70
C GLU A 76 -12.45 23.38 -1.49
N GLY A 77 -12.33 24.68 -1.22
CA GLY A 77 -11.57 25.16 -0.07
C GLY A 77 -12.30 24.88 1.24
N LEU A 78 -11.64 24.23 2.18
CA LEU A 78 -12.21 23.96 3.50
C LEU A 78 -11.94 25.10 4.50
N PRO A 79 -12.81 25.26 5.53
CA PRO A 79 -12.54 26.10 6.68
C PRO A 79 -11.26 25.70 7.41
N LEU A 80 -10.59 26.67 8.02
CA LEU A 80 -9.34 26.44 8.74
C LEU A 80 -9.48 25.46 9.90
N GLU A 81 -10.62 25.50 10.58
CA GLU A 81 -10.93 24.58 11.68
C GLU A 81 -11.01 23.14 11.20
N ASP A 82 -11.66 22.88 10.06
CA ASP A 82 -11.80 21.53 9.50
C ASP A 82 -10.45 20.97 9.00
N GLU A 83 -9.56 21.83 8.51
CA GLU A 83 -8.18 21.46 8.15
C GLU A 83 -7.38 21.03 9.39
N TYR A 84 -7.46 21.79 10.50
CA TYR A 84 -6.83 21.40 11.77
C TYR A 84 -7.45 20.15 12.38
N HIS A 85 -8.77 20.01 12.27
CA HIS A 85 -9.52 18.84 12.72
C HIS A 85 -8.99 17.57 12.07
N PHE A 86 -8.89 17.57 10.74
CA PHE A 86 -8.39 16.43 9.98
C PHE A 86 -6.98 16.02 10.41
N ILE A 87 -6.04 16.98 10.49
CA ILE A 87 -4.67 16.61 10.88
C ILE A 87 -4.57 16.12 12.33
N ARG A 88 -5.45 16.58 13.23
CA ARG A 88 -5.55 16.03 14.61
C ARG A 88 -6.11 14.62 14.62
N LYS A 89 -7.08 14.33 13.76
CA LYS A 89 -7.70 13.02 13.64
C LYS A 89 -6.68 11.97 13.17
N TYR A 90 -5.78 12.31 12.23
CA TYR A 90 -4.94 11.31 11.58
C TYR A 90 -3.44 11.35 11.93
N PHE A 91 -2.92 12.49 12.38
CA PHE A 91 -1.48 12.65 12.63
C PHE A 91 -1.16 12.82 14.11
N ASN A 92 0.10 12.54 14.48
CA ASN A 92 0.57 12.75 15.84
C ASN A 92 0.50 14.24 16.23
N VAL A 93 0.23 14.53 17.50
CA VAL A 93 0.12 15.90 18.03
C VAL A 93 1.36 16.76 17.74
N ALA A 94 2.56 16.16 17.70
CA ALA A 94 3.79 16.87 17.34
C ALA A 94 3.74 17.41 15.90
N TRP A 95 3.19 16.64 14.97
CA TRP A 95 2.99 17.05 13.58
C TRP A 95 1.93 18.13 13.45
N VAL A 96 0.85 18.06 14.23
CA VAL A 96 -0.17 19.12 14.27
C VAL A 96 0.43 20.44 14.74
N PHE A 97 1.29 20.39 15.77
CA PHE A 97 2.00 21.57 16.27
C PHE A 97 3.02 22.10 15.25
N TYR A 98 3.75 21.21 14.58
CA TYR A 98 4.64 21.57 13.48
C TYR A 98 3.91 22.34 12.37
N VAL A 99 2.72 21.86 11.94
CA VAL A 99 1.91 22.57 10.94
C VAL A 99 1.56 23.99 11.41
N LEU A 100 1.13 24.16 12.66
CA LEU A 100 0.85 25.49 13.21
C LEU A 100 2.08 26.39 13.12
N ILE A 101 3.26 25.92 13.54
CA ILE A 101 4.51 26.70 13.47
C ILE A 101 4.80 27.11 12.02
N VAL A 102 4.79 26.16 11.08
CA VAL A 102 5.06 26.44 9.67
C VAL A 102 4.09 27.50 9.13
N ARG A 103 2.81 27.43 9.51
CA ARG A 103 1.80 28.40 9.07
C ARG A 103 2.02 29.79 9.65
N LEU A 104 2.40 29.89 10.93
CA LEU A 104 2.76 31.16 11.56
C LEU A 104 4.02 31.78 10.91
N LEU A 105 5.05 30.97 10.65
CA LEU A 105 6.27 31.41 9.95
C LEU A 105 6.02 31.76 8.48
N SER A 106 4.98 31.19 7.87
CA SER A 106 4.51 31.54 6.52
C SER A 106 3.60 32.78 6.50
N PHE A 107 3.61 33.60 7.55
CA PHE A 107 2.86 34.84 7.69
C PHE A 107 1.34 34.68 7.50
N LYS A 108 0.78 33.52 7.84
CA LYS A 108 -0.68 33.35 7.93
C LYS A 108 -1.19 34.07 9.18
N ASN A 109 -2.45 34.50 9.15
CA ASN A 109 -3.02 35.32 10.22
C ASN A 109 -2.94 34.58 11.58
N PRO A 110 -2.11 35.04 12.53
CA PRO A 110 -1.79 34.28 13.72
C PRO A 110 -3.00 34.08 14.63
N PHE A 111 -3.87 35.09 14.74
CA PHE A 111 -5.08 35.01 15.57
C PHE A 111 -6.04 33.96 15.03
N LYS A 112 -6.28 33.93 13.72
CA LYS A 112 -7.16 32.92 13.09
C LYS A 112 -6.59 31.50 13.23
N GLU A 113 -5.29 31.34 12.99
CA GLU A 113 -4.60 30.03 13.08
C GLU A 113 -4.62 29.49 14.52
N CYS A 114 -4.20 30.29 15.50
CA CYS A 114 -4.20 29.87 16.91
C CYS A 114 -5.62 29.60 17.42
N PHE A 115 -6.61 30.41 17.04
CA PHE A 115 -8.00 30.18 17.44
C PHE A 115 -8.56 28.87 16.88
N ALA A 116 -8.38 28.61 15.57
CA ALA A 116 -8.82 27.37 14.95
C ALA A 116 -8.10 26.12 15.51
N TRP A 117 -6.79 26.24 15.74
CA TRP A 117 -5.99 25.18 16.37
C TRP A 117 -6.48 24.87 17.80
N PHE A 118 -6.84 25.90 18.58
CA PHE A 118 -7.33 25.72 19.94
C PHE A 118 -8.74 25.14 19.97
N LYS A 119 -9.64 25.58 19.08
CA LYS A 119 -11.02 25.08 19.00
C LYS A 119 -11.08 23.58 18.71
N THR A 120 -10.13 23.08 17.92
CA THR A 120 -10.04 21.66 17.54
C THR A 120 -9.30 20.78 18.56
N ARG A 121 -8.85 21.30 19.70
CA ARG A 121 -8.05 20.54 20.70
C ARG A 121 -8.73 19.29 21.26
N GLY A 122 -10.06 19.22 21.19
CA GLY A 122 -10.85 18.08 21.66
C GLY A 122 -10.93 16.91 20.67
N VAL A 123 -10.47 17.09 19.42
CA VAL A 123 -10.49 16.05 18.39
C VAL A 123 -9.56 14.91 18.80
N LYS A 124 -10.09 13.69 18.82
CA LYS A 124 -9.35 12.48 19.16
C LYS A 124 -8.73 11.87 17.91
N ARG A 125 -7.58 11.21 18.08
CA ARG A 125 -6.92 10.47 16.99
C ARG A 125 -7.78 9.25 16.62
N SER A 126 -8.09 9.09 15.34
CA SER A 126 -8.82 7.94 14.81
C SER A 126 -7.89 6.73 14.63
N GLN A 127 -8.44 5.53 14.80
CA GLN A 127 -7.79 4.25 14.53
C GLN A 127 -8.34 3.58 13.26
N TYR A 128 -8.88 4.36 12.31
CA TYR A 128 -9.58 3.86 11.11
C TYR A 128 -8.85 2.78 10.30
N LEU A 129 -7.50 2.78 10.26
CA LEU A 129 -6.70 1.76 9.56
C LEU A 129 -6.69 0.40 10.26
N LYS A 130 -7.13 0.30 11.52
CA LYS A 130 -7.20 -0.97 12.24
C LYS A 130 -8.29 -1.91 11.68
N TYR A 131 -9.26 -1.35 10.95
CA TYR A 131 -10.42 -2.08 10.43
C TYR A 131 -10.53 -1.85 8.92
N PRO A 132 -9.74 -2.54 8.07
CA PRO A 132 -9.87 -2.40 6.61
C PRO A 132 -11.28 -2.80 6.14
N ILE A 133 -11.69 -2.27 4.99
CA ILE A 133 -12.97 -2.64 4.36
C ILE A 133 -12.98 -4.13 4.10
N GLN A 134 -14.04 -4.80 4.56
CA GLN A 134 -14.29 -6.20 4.31
C GLN A 134 -15.12 -6.37 3.05
N TYR A 135 -14.67 -7.27 2.18
CA TYR A 135 -15.36 -7.67 0.96
C TYR A 135 -15.83 -9.11 1.12
N ASN A 136 -17.04 -9.32 1.64
CA ASN A 136 -17.58 -10.67 1.86
C ASN A 136 -17.62 -11.52 0.58
N SER A 137 -17.65 -10.88 -0.60
CA SER A 137 -17.56 -11.57 -1.89
C SER A 137 -16.21 -12.23 -2.14
N TRP A 138 -15.14 -11.77 -1.48
CA TRP A 138 -13.79 -12.35 -1.57
C TRP A 138 -13.73 -13.72 -0.90
N ASP A 139 -14.41 -13.91 0.22
CA ASP A 139 -14.41 -15.18 0.97
C ASP A 139 -14.99 -16.34 0.15
N THR A 140 -15.85 -16.01 -0.82
CA THR A 140 -16.47 -16.97 -1.75
C THR A 140 -15.93 -16.83 -3.18
N PHE A 141 -14.84 -16.08 -3.39
CA PHE A 141 -14.31 -15.84 -4.72
C PHE A 141 -13.56 -17.08 -5.21
N GLU A 142 -14.07 -17.70 -6.27
CA GLU A 142 -13.37 -18.75 -6.99
C GLU A 142 -12.57 -18.15 -8.16
N SER A 143 -11.25 -18.25 -8.08
CA SER A 143 -10.37 -17.76 -9.13
C SER A 143 -10.32 -18.76 -10.28
N GLN A 144 -10.80 -18.36 -11.46
CA GLN A 144 -10.64 -19.16 -12.68
C GLN A 144 -9.16 -19.52 -12.94
N LEU A 145 -8.25 -18.58 -12.69
CA LEU A 145 -6.82 -18.79 -12.85
C LEU A 145 -6.30 -19.90 -11.93
N LEU A 146 -6.77 -19.98 -10.68
CA LEU A 146 -6.37 -21.05 -9.77
C LEU A 146 -6.97 -22.40 -10.20
N ASN A 147 -8.19 -22.39 -10.74
CA ASN A 147 -8.86 -23.60 -11.24
C ASN A 147 -8.16 -24.19 -12.48
N GLU A 148 -7.49 -23.37 -13.29
CA GLU A 148 -6.68 -23.82 -14.43
C GLU A 148 -5.36 -24.47 -14.00
N HIS A 149 -4.97 -24.35 -12.72
CA HIS A 149 -3.74 -24.88 -12.14
C HIS A 149 -2.48 -24.66 -13.02
N PRO A 150 -2.18 -23.44 -13.48
CA PRO A 150 -1.06 -23.20 -14.39
C PRO A 150 0.30 -23.39 -13.71
N LYS A 151 1.32 -23.89 -14.42
CA LYS A 151 2.65 -24.05 -13.80
C LYS A 151 3.29 -22.67 -13.56
N VAL A 152 3.81 -22.44 -12.35
CA VAL A 152 4.54 -21.21 -12.00
C VAL A 152 6.03 -21.50 -11.89
N SER A 153 6.89 -20.69 -12.49
CA SER A 153 8.33 -20.72 -12.26
C SER A 153 8.73 -19.61 -11.28
N VAL A 154 9.15 -20.00 -10.09
CA VAL A 154 9.64 -19.10 -9.03
C VAL A 154 11.12 -18.84 -9.28
N ILE A 155 11.47 -17.60 -9.60
CA ILE A 155 12.82 -17.20 -9.98
C ILE A 155 13.49 -16.52 -8.78
N ILE A 156 14.54 -17.15 -8.23
CA ILE A 156 15.27 -16.66 -7.06
C ILE A 156 16.76 -16.48 -7.40
N PRO A 157 17.21 -15.25 -7.71
CA PRO A 157 18.62 -14.96 -7.77
C PRO A 157 19.17 -14.83 -6.33
N THR A 158 20.29 -15.48 -6.03
CA THR A 158 20.94 -15.35 -4.71
C THR A 158 22.42 -14.98 -4.82
N LEU A 159 22.92 -14.27 -3.80
CA LEU A 159 24.34 -13.92 -3.67
C LEU A 159 24.73 -13.84 -2.18
N ASN A 160 25.41 -14.88 -1.69
CA ASN A 160 25.93 -15.03 -0.33
C ASN A 160 24.87 -14.91 0.78
N ARG A 161 23.62 -15.35 0.52
CA ARG A 161 22.46 -15.18 1.43
C ARG A 161 21.80 -16.50 1.84
N TYR A 162 22.57 -17.58 1.91
CA TYR A 162 22.09 -18.92 2.25
C TYR A 162 21.22 -19.01 3.51
N ALA A 163 21.46 -18.17 4.53
CA ALA A 163 20.63 -18.15 5.73
C ALA A 163 19.18 -17.76 5.44
N TYR A 164 18.96 -16.67 4.69
CA TYR A 164 17.64 -16.19 4.31
C TYR A 164 17.01 -17.09 3.25
N LEU A 165 17.81 -17.51 2.27
CA LEU A 165 17.37 -18.44 1.23
C LEU A 165 16.81 -19.74 1.82
N LYS A 166 17.40 -20.23 2.91
CA LYS A 166 16.89 -21.42 3.60
C LYS A 166 15.46 -21.19 4.10
N ASP A 167 15.22 -20.06 4.75
CA ASP A 167 13.90 -19.73 5.30
C ASP A 167 12.89 -19.57 4.15
N VAL A 168 13.28 -18.91 3.05
CA VAL A 168 12.47 -18.78 1.83
C VAL A 168 12.10 -20.15 1.24
N LEU A 169 13.05 -21.07 1.11
CA LEU A 169 12.76 -22.40 0.56
C LEU A 169 11.87 -23.23 1.49
N GLN A 170 12.02 -23.11 2.80
CA GLN A 170 11.13 -23.75 3.78
C GLN A 170 9.70 -23.18 3.72
N ASP A 171 9.55 -21.88 3.45
CA ASP A 171 8.24 -21.27 3.24
C ASP A 171 7.61 -21.70 1.90
N LEU A 172 8.43 -21.93 0.87
CA LEU A 172 7.98 -22.46 -0.41
C LEU A 172 7.47 -23.91 -0.28
N GLU A 173 8.13 -24.75 0.52
CA GLU A 173 7.64 -26.12 0.81
C GLU A 173 6.24 -26.12 1.43
N GLN A 174 5.91 -25.07 2.20
CA GLN A 174 4.64 -24.92 2.90
C GLN A 174 3.51 -24.29 2.06
N GLN A 175 3.76 -23.87 0.81
CA GLN A 175 2.73 -23.23 -0.02
C GLN A 175 1.56 -24.16 -0.31
N ASP A 176 0.32 -23.65 -0.22
CA ASP A 176 -0.88 -24.42 -0.56
C ASP A 176 -0.96 -24.75 -2.06
N TYR A 177 -0.43 -23.85 -2.91
CA TYR A 177 -0.33 -24.05 -4.34
C TYR A 177 0.92 -24.88 -4.68
N LYS A 178 0.75 -26.11 -5.20
CA LYS A 178 1.86 -27.06 -5.42
C LYS A 178 2.39 -27.15 -6.85
N ASN A 179 1.72 -26.56 -7.84
CA ASN A 179 2.15 -26.68 -9.25
C ASN A 179 3.17 -25.59 -9.63
N PHE A 180 4.35 -25.66 -9.03
CA PHE A 180 5.43 -24.72 -9.33
C PHE A 180 6.80 -25.41 -9.35
N GLU A 181 7.74 -24.76 -10.02
CA GLU A 181 9.17 -25.08 -9.95
C GLU A 181 9.92 -23.88 -9.38
N VAL A 182 11.08 -24.14 -8.78
CA VAL A 182 11.95 -23.10 -8.23
C VAL A 182 13.26 -23.11 -8.99
N ILE A 183 13.65 -21.96 -9.51
CA ILE A 183 14.89 -21.77 -10.24
C ILE A 183 15.77 -20.82 -9.43
N ILE A 184 16.81 -21.38 -8.81
CA ILE A 184 17.81 -20.60 -8.09
C ILE A 184 18.97 -20.31 -9.02
N VAL A 185 19.33 -19.04 -9.14
CA VAL A 185 20.58 -18.63 -9.79
C VAL A 185 21.53 -18.10 -8.73
N ASP A 186 22.46 -18.96 -8.32
CA ASP A 186 23.40 -18.70 -7.24
C ASP A 186 24.68 -18.06 -7.79
N GLN A 187 24.97 -16.85 -7.33
CA GLN A 187 26.13 -16.06 -7.73
C GLN A 187 27.23 -16.04 -6.65
N SER A 188 27.06 -16.86 -5.61
CA SER A 188 27.95 -16.90 -4.46
C SER A 188 29.30 -17.50 -4.81
N GLU A 189 30.32 -17.01 -4.12
CA GLU A 189 31.67 -17.58 -4.16
C GLU A 189 32.20 -17.63 -2.72
N PRO A 190 32.42 -18.82 -2.13
CA PRO A 190 32.26 -20.14 -2.77
C PRO A 190 30.80 -20.54 -3.00
N PHE A 191 30.56 -21.25 -4.10
CA PHE A 191 29.29 -21.94 -4.36
C PHE A 191 29.10 -23.12 -3.41
N GLN A 192 27.92 -23.22 -2.78
CA GLN A 192 27.60 -24.28 -1.83
C GLN A 192 26.60 -25.26 -2.46
N GLU A 193 27.08 -26.13 -3.35
CA GLU A 193 26.23 -27.11 -4.04
C GLU A 193 25.36 -27.95 -3.07
N ASN A 194 25.95 -28.37 -1.94
CA ASN A 194 25.27 -29.19 -0.94
C ASN A 194 24.11 -28.48 -0.23
N PHE A 195 24.10 -27.14 -0.20
CA PHE A 195 23.04 -26.37 0.47
C PHE A 195 21.67 -26.69 -0.14
N HIS A 196 21.60 -26.88 -1.45
CA HIS A 196 20.35 -26.98 -2.20
C HIS A 196 19.73 -28.38 -2.20
N THR A 197 20.40 -29.40 -1.65
CA THR A 197 19.99 -30.81 -1.78
C THR A 197 18.95 -31.27 -0.75
N SER A 198 18.71 -30.48 0.30
CA SER A 198 17.87 -30.86 1.44
C SER A 198 16.41 -30.45 1.35
N PHE A 199 15.96 -29.89 0.21
CA PHE A 199 14.62 -29.34 0.07
C PHE A 199 13.73 -30.22 -0.81
N GLU A 200 12.47 -30.39 -0.40
CA GLU A 200 11.43 -31.15 -1.11
C GLU A 200 10.72 -30.27 -2.16
N LEU A 201 11.50 -29.66 -3.05
CA LEU A 201 11.03 -28.77 -4.12
C LEU A 201 11.47 -29.26 -5.50
N ASP A 202 10.70 -28.95 -6.55
CA ASP A 202 11.16 -29.06 -7.95
C ASP A 202 12.20 -27.96 -8.21
N LEU A 203 13.42 -28.20 -7.73
CA LEU A 203 14.49 -27.21 -7.65
C LEU A 203 15.51 -27.37 -8.77
N GLN A 204 15.69 -26.31 -9.55
CA GLN A 204 16.78 -26.16 -10.51
C GLN A 204 17.77 -25.11 -10.01
N VAL A 205 19.02 -25.51 -9.80
CA VAL A 205 20.09 -24.61 -9.35
C VAL A 205 21.07 -24.37 -10.48
N ILE A 206 21.36 -23.11 -10.74
CA ILE A 206 22.32 -22.66 -11.74
C ILE A 206 23.36 -21.82 -11.03
N HIS A 207 24.62 -22.28 -11.04
CA HIS A 207 25.73 -21.44 -10.58
C HIS A 207 26.12 -20.46 -11.66
N GLN A 208 26.20 -19.18 -11.31
CA GLN A 208 26.58 -18.08 -12.21
C GLN A 208 27.78 -17.33 -11.61
N GLU A 209 28.93 -17.41 -12.26
CA GLU A 209 30.14 -16.73 -11.78
C GLU A 209 30.01 -15.20 -11.79
N GLU A 210 29.33 -14.64 -12.79
CA GLU A 210 29.13 -13.19 -12.90
C GLU A 210 28.07 -12.71 -11.88
N LYS A 211 28.43 -11.76 -11.04
CA LYS A 211 27.57 -11.21 -9.98
C LYS A 211 26.66 -10.10 -10.50
N ALA A 212 25.73 -10.47 -11.39
CA ALA A 212 24.78 -9.59 -12.03
C ALA A 212 23.33 -10.10 -11.86
N LEU A 213 22.53 -9.38 -11.05
CA LEU A 213 21.12 -9.70 -10.77
C LEU A 213 20.25 -9.79 -12.03
N TRP A 214 20.44 -8.86 -12.96
CA TRP A 214 19.68 -8.84 -14.22
C TRP A 214 20.04 -10.04 -15.11
N LEU A 215 21.30 -10.47 -15.10
CA LEU A 215 21.76 -11.65 -15.82
C LEU A 215 21.18 -12.91 -15.19
N ALA A 216 21.21 -12.99 -13.86
CA ALA A 216 20.63 -14.10 -13.11
C ALA A 216 19.14 -14.29 -13.41
N ARG A 217 18.36 -13.20 -13.37
CA ARG A 217 16.93 -13.22 -13.76
C ARG A 217 16.75 -13.64 -15.22
N ASN A 218 17.54 -13.10 -16.15
CA ASN A 218 17.45 -13.47 -17.57
C ASN A 218 17.78 -14.94 -17.83
N THR A 219 18.76 -15.50 -17.13
CA THR A 219 19.12 -16.92 -17.18
C THR A 219 17.95 -17.76 -16.69
N ALA A 220 17.39 -17.43 -15.52
CA ALA A 220 16.23 -18.16 -14.98
C ALA A 220 15.00 -18.09 -15.88
N ILE A 221 14.71 -16.94 -16.50
CA ILE A 221 13.60 -16.79 -17.46
C ILE A 221 13.77 -17.76 -18.63
N LYS A 222 14.99 -17.92 -19.16
CA LYS A 222 15.23 -18.83 -20.30
C LYS A 222 15.05 -20.30 -19.94
N GLU A 223 15.34 -20.65 -18.69
CA GLU A 223 15.25 -22.02 -18.18
C GLU A 223 13.86 -22.37 -17.64
N SER A 224 13.00 -21.36 -17.45
CA SER A 224 11.65 -21.53 -16.95
C SER A 224 10.74 -22.33 -17.89
N LYS A 225 9.91 -23.17 -17.29
CA LYS A 225 8.93 -24.05 -17.96
C LYS A 225 7.49 -23.70 -17.58
N GLY A 226 7.31 -22.78 -16.63
CA GLY A 226 6.01 -22.29 -16.18
C GLY A 226 5.35 -21.35 -17.18
N GLU A 227 4.02 -21.32 -17.13
CA GLU A 227 3.20 -20.36 -17.87
C GLU A 227 3.29 -18.96 -17.25
N TYR A 228 3.56 -18.92 -15.93
CA TYR A 228 3.73 -17.69 -15.16
C TYR A 228 5.11 -17.65 -14.52
N LEU A 229 5.70 -16.46 -14.47
CA LEU A 229 6.97 -16.20 -13.82
C LEU A 229 6.72 -15.38 -12.56
N LEU A 230 7.18 -15.89 -11.43
CA LEU A 230 7.20 -15.17 -10.15
C LEU A 230 8.64 -14.78 -9.83
N PHE A 231 8.95 -13.49 -9.93
CA PHE A 231 10.23 -12.97 -9.44
C PHE A 231 10.16 -12.88 -7.92
N PHE A 232 11.01 -13.66 -7.25
CA PHE A 232 11.03 -13.78 -5.81
C PHE A 232 12.44 -13.47 -5.29
N ASP A 233 12.53 -12.67 -4.24
CA ASP A 233 13.81 -12.30 -3.65
C ASP A 233 14.28 -13.41 -2.68
N ASP A 234 15.56 -13.40 -2.29
CA ASP A 234 16.17 -14.41 -1.45
C ASP A 234 16.15 -14.07 0.06
N ASP A 235 15.35 -13.06 0.46
CA ASP A 235 15.17 -12.54 1.82
C ASP A 235 13.74 -12.17 2.22
#